data_AF-A0A2E3C4G0-F1
#
_entry.id   AF-A0A2E3C4G0-F1
#
_cell.length_a   1.000
_cell.length_b   1.000
_cell.length_c   1.000
_cell.angle_alpha   90.00
_cell.angle_beta   90.00
_cell.angle_gamma   90.00
#
_symmetry.space_group_name_H-M   'P 1'
#
loop_
_entity.id
_entity.type
_entity.pdbx_description
1 polymer ?
#
loop_
_entity_poly.entity_id
_entity_poly.type
_entity_poly.pdbx_seq_one_letter_code
_entity_poly.pdbx_strand_id
1 'polypeptide(L)'
;MMLLIVAFVVALVAMLVVRFAYLFSDREAPSVFTYTFLGIGITGFILCGFSESNLIEENEARLKQWTANQCVAPQTIANSVLVARAGGGHGTAFMIDGNTVVTNRHVADSISPEAVFETEDERAYNGMMFHRADEATSPDLAFYYVMGGGDIPALKLAKAGPEVGEQVLVVGHNGNRGFYYASVLNVLGTGGEDSDFSPVSPLTSAAEFVLYTTLNFFAPSSLVDEGARTNDVIATHGDTAGGNSGSPVVNCAGEVVGVHFAGRGIYFFASEQLGFSVTLDDFKAEIEKLPPADSPPSVS
;
A
#
# COMPACT_ATOMS: atom_id res chain seq x y z
N MET A 1 -3.66 -24.81 -11.68
CA MET A 1 -3.86 -23.44 -12.20
C MET A 1 -4.86 -23.37 -13.35
N MET A 2 -4.61 -23.98 -14.51
CA MET A 2 -5.51 -23.90 -15.69
C MET A 2 -6.98 -24.28 -15.41
N LEU A 3 -7.24 -25.38 -14.69
CA LEU A 3 -8.60 -25.80 -14.33
C LEU A 3 -9.32 -24.79 -13.41
N LEU A 4 -8.58 -24.12 -12.52
CA LEU A 4 -9.13 -23.09 -11.62
C LEU A 4 -9.48 -21.82 -12.40
N ILE A 5 -8.64 -21.42 -13.35
CA ILE A 5 -8.93 -20.30 -14.25
C ILE A 5 -10.20 -20.57 -15.05
N VAL A 6 -10.34 -21.76 -15.63
CA VAL A 6 -11.55 -22.16 -16.37
C VAL A 6 -12.78 -22.11 -15.47
N ALA A 7 -12.71 -22.67 -14.26
CA ALA A 7 -13.81 -22.64 -13.30
C ALA A 7 -14.21 -21.21 -12.90
N PHE A 8 -13.24 -20.33 -12.67
CA PHE A 8 -13.46 -18.92 -12.33
C PHE A 8 -14.11 -18.15 -13.48
N VAL A 9 -13.62 -18.31 -14.71
CA VAL A 9 -14.22 -17.68 -15.91
C VAL A 9 -15.66 -18.16 -16.11
N VAL A 10 -15.93 -19.46 -15.94
CA VAL A 10 -17.30 -20.00 -16.03
C VAL A 10 -18.21 -19.37 -14.98
N ALA A 11 -17.72 -19.17 -13.75
CA ALA A 11 -18.47 -18.52 -12.68
C ALA A 11 -18.75 -17.03 -12.98
N LEU A 12 -17.76 -16.28 -13.49
CA LEU A 12 -17.93 -14.89 -13.94
C LEU A 12 -18.97 -14.77 -15.05
N VAL A 13 -18.91 -15.63 -16.07
CA VAL A 13 -19.86 -15.65 -17.19
C VAL A 13 -21.26 -16.00 -16.69
N ALA A 14 -21.39 -16.99 -15.81
CA ALA A 14 -22.67 -17.34 -15.19
C ALA A 14 -23.27 -16.15 -14.43
N MET A 15 -22.45 -15.36 -13.72
CA MET A 15 -22.90 -14.16 -13.02
C MET A 15 -23.44 -13.09 -13.97
N LEU A 16 -22.73 -12.83 -15.07
CA LEU A 16 -23.17 -11.87 -16.09
C LEU A 16 -24.48 -12.31 -16.76
N VAL A 17 -24.62 -13.60 -17.07
CA VAL A 17 -25.85 -14.18 -17.66
C VAL A 17 -27.02 -14.07 -16.70
N VAL A 18 -26.83 -14.43 -15.42
CA VAL A 18 -27.84 -14.29 -14.37
C VAL A 18 -28.25 -12.82 -14.24
N ARG A 19 -27.29 -11.89 -14.12
CA ARG A 19 -27.58 -10.45 -14.05
C ARG A 19 -28.40 -9.98 -15.24
N PHE A 20 -28.01 -10.33 -16.47
CA PHE A 20 -28.72 -9.92 -17.68
C PHE A 20 -30.16 -10.44 -17.70
N ALA A 21 -30.37 -11.69 -17.27
CA ALA A 21 -31.71 -12.26 -17.17
C ALA A 21 -32.59 -11.55 -16.12
N TYR A 22 -32.00 -11.04 -15.03
CA TYR A 22 -32.73 -10.34 -13.97
C TYR A 22 -32.92 -8.84 -14.20
N LEU A 23 -32.14 -8.19 -15.07
CA LEU A 23 -32.37 -6.78 -15.46
C LEU A 23 -33.76 -6.52 -16.04
N PHE A 24 -34.42 -7.55 -16.58
CA PHE A 24 -35.74 -7.48 -17.19
C PHE A 24 -36.82 -8.24 -16.41
N SER A 25 -36.54 -8.63 -15.17
CA SER A 25 -37.43 -9.44 -14.33
C SER A 25 -37.82 -8.67 -13.07
N ASP A 26 -39.12 -8.56 -12.77
CA ASP A 26 -39.65 -8.00 -11.52
C ASP A 26 -39.40 -8.89 -10.28
N ARG A 27 -38.56 -9.94 -10.41
CA ARG A 27 -38.27 -10.90 -9.33
C ARG A 27 -36.91 -10.62 -8.72
N GLU A 28 -36.87 -10.44 -7.40
CA GLU A 28 -35.63 -10.55 -6.64
C GLU A 28 -35.21 -12.03 -6.54
N ALA A 29 -33.95 -12.36 -6.85
CA ALA A 29 -33.42 -13.72 -6.67
C ALA A 29 -32.14 -13.73 -5.84
N PRO A 30 -32.21 -13.42 -4.53
CA PRO A 30 -31.03 -13.23 -3.69
C PRO A 30 -30.10 -14.44 -3.68
N SER A 31 -30.66 -15.66 -3.63
CA SER A 31 -29.89 -16.89 -3.43
C SER A 31 -29.00 -17.28 -4.61
N VAL A 32 -29.46 -17.11 -5.86
CA VAL A 32 -28.65 -17.42 -7.05
C VAL A 32 -27.45 -16.49 -7.14
N PHE A 33 -27.65 -15.20 -6.86
CA PHE A 33 -26.53 -14.27 -6.73
C PHE A 33 -25.57 -14.72 -5.63
N THR A 34 -26.06 -15.06 -4.43
CA THR A 34 -25.21 -15.54 -3.31
C THR A 34 -24.34 -16.74 -3.69
N TYR A 35 -24.87 -17.75 -4.38
CA TYR A 35 -24.09 -18.94 -4.75
C TYR A 35 -23.05 -18.65 -5.83
N THR A 36 -23.36 -17.78 -6.79
CA THR A 36 -22.37 -17.36 -7.80
C THR A 36 -21.27 -16.50 -7.18
N PHE A 37 -21.61 -15.60 -6.25
CA PHE A 37 -20.65 -14.88 -5.43
C PHE A 37 -19.72 -15.80 -4.66
N LEU A 38 -20.25 -16.86 -4.04
CA LEU A 38 -19.46 -17.82 -3.29
C LEU A 38 -18.48 -18.58 -4.20
N GLY A 39 -18.91 -18.98 -5.39
CA GLY A 39 -18.05 -19.67 -6.36
C GLY A 39 -16.92 -18.80 -6.93
N ILE A 40 -17.23 -17.54 -7.27
CA ILE A 40 -16.24 -16.53 -7.70
C ILE A 40 -15.29 -16.24 -6.54
N GLY A 41 -15.81 -16.00 -5.35
CA GLY A 41 -15.03 -15.71 -4.15
C GLY A 41 -14.04 -16.82 -3.82
N ILE A 42 -14.50 -18.08 -3.76
CA ILE A 42 -13.61 -19.23 -3.45
C ILE A 42 -12.54 -19.40 -4.52
N THR A 43 -12.91 -19.41 -5.80
CA THR A 43 -11.95 -19.69 -6.88
C THR A 43 -10.98 -18.53 -7.09
N GLY A 44 -11.47 -17.29 -6.97
CA GLY A 44 -10.66 -16.07 -6.99
C GLY A 44 -9.68 -16.03 -5.82
N PHE A 45 -10.12 -16.35 -4.61
CA PHE A 45 -9.27 -16.42 -3.42
C PHE A 45 -8.12 -17.43 -3.59
N ILE A 46 -8.40 -18.60 -4.17
CA ILE A 46 -7.36 -19.59 -4.46
C ILE A 46 -6.35 -19.06 -5.49
N LEU A 47 -6.81 -18.39 -6.56
CA LEU A 47 -5.93 -17.81 -7.58
C LEU A 47 -5.04 -16.70 -6.98
N CYS A 48 -5.60 -15.80 -6.18
CA CYS A 48 -4.83 -14.78 -5.46
C CYS A 48 -3.79 -15.42 -4.53
N GLY A 49 -4.13 -16.49 -3.82
CA GLY A 49 -3.17 -17.18 -2.94
C GLY A 49 -1.96 -17.76 -3.68
N PHE A 50 -2.12 -18.29 -4.89
CA PHE A 50 -0.98 -18.69 -5.73
C PHE A 50 -0.12 -17.49 -6.14
N SER A 51 -0.77 -16.37 -6.49
CA SER A 51 -0.07 -15.13 -6.84
C SER A 51 0.75 -14.60 -5.67
N GLU A 52 0.19 -14.56 -4.46
CA GLU A 52 0.90 -14.16 -3.24
C GLU A 52 2.09 -15.06 -2.95
N SER A 53 1.93 -16.38 -3.14
CA SER A 53 3.04 -17.33 -2.94
C SER A 53 4.21 -17.06 -3.89
N ASN A 54 3.91 -16.77 -5.16
CA ASN A 54 4.94 -16.42 -6.14
C ASN A 54 5.62 -15.08 -5.81
N LEU A 55 4.86 -14.07 -5.35
CA LEU A 55 5.43 -12.79 -4.92
C LEU A 55 6.43 -12.95 -3.76
N ILE A 56 6.12 -13.83 -2.80
CA ILE A 56 7.02 -14.14 -1.68
C ILE A 56 8.31 -14.77 -2.20
N GLU A 57 8.22 -15.78 -3.08
CA GLU A 57 9.40 -16.44 -3.65
C GLU A 57 10.27 -15.46 -4.46
N GLU A 58 9.65 -14.61 -5.27
CA GLU A 58 10.35 -13.55 -6.01
C GLU A 58 11.02 -12.55 -5.06
N ASN A 59 10.34 -12.15 -3.99
CA ASN A 59 10.90 -11.23 -2.99
C ASN A 59 12.10 -11.84 -2.27
N GLU A 60 12.03 -13.11 -1.86
CA GLU A 60 13.17 -13.82 -1.26
C GLU A 60 14.40 -13.85 -2.18
N ALA A 61 14.19 -14.04 -3.49
CA ALA A 61 15.25 -13.97 -4.48
C ALA A 61 15.85 -12.56 -4.59
N ARG A 62 15.00 -11.52 -4.62
CA ARG A 62 15.46 -10.13 -4.68
C ARG A 62 16.17 -9.69 -3.40
N LEU A 63 15.74 -10.13 -2.22
CA LEU A 63 16.45 -9.87 -0.95
C LEU A 63 17.85 -10.48 -0.92
N LYS A 64 18.02 -11.69 -1.49
CA LYS A 64 19.35 -12.30 -1.66
C LYS A 64 20.23 -11.47 -2.59
N GLN A 65 19.69 -10.98 -3.70
CA GLN A 65 20.40 -10.10 -4.64
C GLN A 65 20.75 -8.76 -3.99
N TRP A 66 19.82 -8.13 -3.29
CA TRP A 66 20.01 -6.88 -2.54
C TRP A 66 21.19 -6.98 -1.57
N THR A 67 21.23 -8.08 -0.81
CA THR A 67 22.32 -8.37 0.12
C THR A 67 23.64 -8.62 -0.63
N ALA A 68 23.61 -9.37 -1.73
CA ALA A 68 24.80 -9.64 -2.55
C ALA A 68 25.38 -8.37 -3.18
N ASN A 69 24.53 -7.39 -3.52
CA ASN A 69 24.91 -6.07 -4.01
C ASN A 69 25.43 -5.13 -2.91
N GLN A 70 25.53 -5.61 -1.67
CA GLN A 70 26.00 -4.85 -0.51
C GLN A 70 25.13 -3.61 -0.22
N CYS A 71 23.83 -3.68 -0.54
CA CYS A 71 22.87 -2.66 -0.15
C CYS A 71 22.58 -2.70 1.36
N VAL A 72 21.93 -1.65 1.85
CA VAL A 72 21.53 -1.50 3.26
C VAL A 72 20.79 -2.74 3.76
N ALA A 73 21.12 -3.20 4.97
CA ALA A 73 20.44 -4.35 5.56
C ALA A 73 18.99 -3.96 5.92
N PRO A 74 17.97 -4.80 5.63
CA PRO A 74 16.59 -4.48 5.96
C PRO A 74 16.36 -4.13 7.44
N GLN A 75 17.07 -4.82 8.35
CA GLN A 75 17.02 -4.52 9.78
C GLN A 75 17.43 -3.08 10.13
N THR A 76 18.37 -2.50 9.37
CA THR A 76 18.79 -1.11 9.59
C THR A 76 17.64 -0.14 9.32
N ILE A 77 16.81 -0.45 8.33
CA ILE A 77 15.62 0.33 7.99
C ILE A 77 14.50 0.05 9.00
N ALA A 78 14.28 -1.22 9.35
CA ALA A 78 13.26 -1.64 10.33
C ALA A 78 13.40 -0.92 11.68
N ASN A 79 14.64 -0.66 12.13
CA ASN A 79 14.89 0.09 13.36
C ASN A 79 14.34 1.53 13.36
N SER A 80 14.03 2.07 12.18
CA SER A 80 13.47 3.42 11.99
C SER A 80 11.95 3.39 11.71
N VAL A 81 11.38 2.20 11.55
CA VAL A 81 9.98 1.97 11.20
C VAL A 81 9.17 1.76 12.48
N LEU A 82 7.95 2.28 12.48
CA LEU A 82 6.99 2.16 13.56
C LEU A 82 5.65 1.66 13.02
N VAL A 83 4.95 0.88 13.82
CA VAL A 83 3.57 0.49 13.57
C VAL A 83 2.66 1.44 14.31
N ALA A 84 1.82 2.16 13.56
CA ALA A 84 0.85 3.06 14.13
C ALA A 84 -0.43 2.27 14.47
N ARG A 85 -0.90 2.32 15.72
CA ARG A 85 -2.07 1.59 16.20
C ARG A 85 -3.11 2.51 16.83
N ALA A 86 -4.39 2.30 16.48
CA ALA A 86 -5.52 2.73 17.31
C ALA A 86 -6.82 1.99 16.98
N GLY A 87 -7.61 1.66 17.99
CA GLY A 87 -9.05 1.35 17.86
C GLY A 87 -9.46 0.23 16.91
N GLY A 88 -8.53 -0.62 16.43
CA GLY A 88 -8.78 -1.70 15.47
C GLY A 88 -8.16 -1.48 14.08
N GLY A 89 -7.59 -0.31 13.80
CA GLY A 89 -6.80 -0.02 12.60
C GLY A 89 -5.29 0.01 12.89
N HIS A 90 -4.49 -0.29 11.86
CA HIS A 90 -3.04 -0.19 11.90
C HIS A 90 -2.48 0.29 10.57
N GLY A 91 -1.32 0.94 10.61
CA GLY A 91 -0.55 1.31 9.44
C GLY A 91 0.94 1.39 9.76
N THR A 92 1.74 1.74 8.75
CA THR A 92 3.18 1.91 8.91
C THR A 92 3.53 3.39 9.01
N ALA A 93 4.60 3.70 9.74
CA ALA A 93 5.18 5.02 9.82
C ALA A 93 6.70 4.90 9.96
N PHE A 94 7.45 5.98 9.74
CA PHE A 94 8.90 5.97 9.98
C PHE A 94 9.44 7.31 10.47
N MET A 95 10.56 7.25 11.18
CA MET A 95 11.24 8.40 11.77
C MET A 95 12.04 9.17 10.70
N ILE A 96 11.83 10.49 10.61
CA ILE A 96 12.51 11.37 9.64
C ILE A 96 13.40 12.43 10.28
N ASP A 97 13.14 12.75 11.55
CA ASP A 97 13.94 13.62 12.40
C ASP A 97 13.63 13.26 13.85
N GLY A 98 14.49 13.56 14.82
CA GLY A 98 14.56 12.93 16.15
C GLY A 98 13.23 12.60 16.87
N ASN A 99 12.17 13.39 16.71
CA ASN A 99 10.84 13.11 17.26
C ASN A 99 9.72 13.13 16.22
N THR A 100 10.03 13.30 14.93
CA THR A 100 9.07 13.46 13.86
C THR A 100 8.94 12.17 13.07
N VAL A 101 7.73 11.62 13.08
CA VAL A 101 7.34 10.44 12.31
C VAL A 101 6.40 10.86 11.19
N VAL A 102 6.59 10.27 10.01
CA VAL A 102 5.70 10.42 8.86
C VAL A 102 4.92 9.13 8.62
N THR A 103 3.67 9.27 8.19
CA THR A 103 2.81 8.20 7.68
C THR A 103 1.94 8.76 6.55
N ASN A 104 1.05 7.95 5.98
CA ASN A 104 0.05 8.48 5.05
C ASN A 104 -1.09 9.17 5.79
N ARG A 105 -1.73 10.15 5.13
CA ARG A 105 -2.88 10.86 5.68
C ARG A 105 -4.07 9.93 5.87
N HIS A 106 -4.36 9.02 4.93
CA HIS A 106 -5.45 8.06 5.11
C HIS A 106 -5.21 7.10 6.30
N VAL A 107 -3.95 6.75 6.58
CA VAL A 107 -3.60 5.95 7.78
C VAL A 107 -3.91 6.78 9.03
N ALA A 108 -3.42 8.01 9.08
CA ALA A 108 -3.68 8.98 10.14
C ALA A 108 -5.19 9.16 10.42
N ASP A 109 -5.98 9.32 9.37
CA ASP A 109 -7.43 9.48 9.45
C ASP A 109 -8.12 8.25 10.06
N SER A 110 -7.52 7.06 9.92
CA SER A 110 -8.04 5.81 10.48
C SER A 110 -7.65 5.55 11.94
N ILE A 111 -6.54 6.15 12.44
CA ILE A 111 -5.98 5.85 13.76
C ILE A 111 -6.07 6.98 14.81
N SER A 112 -6.70 8.13 14.52
CA SER A 112 -6.82 9.30 15.41
C SER A 112 -5.60 10.25 15.44
N PRO A 113 -5.82 11.56 15.72
CA PRO A 113 -4.75 12.52 16.00
C PRO A 113 -3.82 12.16 17.16
N GLU A 114 -4.31 11.40 18.14
CA GLU A 114 -3.52 10.81 19.20
C GLU A 114 -3.42 9.30 18.96
N ALA A 115 -2.21 8.80 18.73
CA ALA A 115 -1.97 7.41 18.37
C ALA A 115 -0.77 6.83 19.13
N VAL A 116 -0.72 5.50 19.23
CA VAL A 116 0.44 4.79 19.77
C VAL A 116 1.28 4.26 18.62
N PHE A 117 2.56 4.56 18.64
CA PHE A 117 3.56 4.06 17.71
C PHE A 117 4.40 3.00 18.40
N GLU A 118 4.48 1.82 17.82
CA GLU A 118 5.25 0.68 18.34
C GLU A 118 6.46 0.43 17.44
N THR A 119 7.63 0.18 18.03
CA THR A 119 8.83 -0.26 17.31
C THR A 119 8.95 -1.78 17.30
N GLU A 120 9.86 -2.33 16.49
CA GLU A 120 10.03 -3.79 16.37
C GLU A 120 10.42 -4.46 17.70
N ASP A 121 11.15 -3.74 18.55
CA ASP A 121 11.51 -4.16 19.90
C ASP A 121 10.41 -3.90 20.96
N GLU A 122 9.16 -3.76 20.52
CA GLU A 122 7.94 -3.64 21.34
C GLU A 122 7.93 -2.38 22.24
N ARG A 123 8.76 -1.37 21.97
CA ARG A 123 8.67 -0.08 22.66
C ARG A 123 7.50 0.71 22.07
N ALA A 124 6.66 1.26 22.94
CA ALA A 124 5.49 2.03 22.58
C ALA A 124 5.66 3.51 22.93
N TYR A 125 5.24 4.39 22.02
CA TYR A 125 5.36 5.83 22.14
C TYR A 125 4.03 6.50 21.84
N ASN A 126 3.67 7.49 22.66
CA ASN A 126 2.52 8.33 22.37
C ASN A 126 2.92 9.35 21.31
N GLY A 127 2.16 9.38 20.22
CA GLY A 127 2.30 10.34 19.15
C GLY A 127 1.12 11.29 19.08
N MET A 128 1.40 12.56 18.77
CA MET A 128 0.39 13.58 18.51
C MET A 128 0.61 14.13 17.10
N MET A 129 -0.43 14.06 16.27
CA MET A 129 -0.41 14.63 14.94
C MET A 129 -0.25 16.15 15.04
N PHE A 130 0.69 16.71 14.30
CA PHE A 130 0.91 18.17 14.26
C PHE A 130 0.83 18.75 12.85
N HIS A 131 0.88 17.89 11.83
CA HIS A 131 0.69 18.29 10.44
C HIS A 131 -0.07 17.22 9.67
N ARG A 132 -1.10 17.65 8.94
CA ARG A 132 -1.88 16.82 8.01
C ARG A 132 -1.87 17.52 6.67
N ALA A 133 -1.36 16.86 5.64
CA ALA A 133 -1.28 17.44 4.30
C ALA A 133 -2.68 17.67 3.71
N ASP A 134 -2.86 18.76 2.96
CA ASP A 134 -4.14 19.11 2.35
C ASP A 134 -4.63 18.05 1.36
N GLU A 135 -5.90 17.66 1.47
CA GLU A 135 -6.47 16.56 0.68
C GLU A 135 -6.60 16.88 -0.82
N ALA A 136 -6.86 18.13 -1.15
CA ALA A 136 -7.12 18.56 -2.51
C ALA A 136 -5.83 18.94 -3.27
N THR A 137 -4.77 19.32 -2.55
CA THR A 137 -3.61 19.99 -3.15
C THR A 137 -2.25 19.41 -2.76
N SER A 138 -2.21 18.46 -1.82
CA SER A 138 -0.96 17.87 -1.32
C SER A 138 -0.98 16.34 -1.36
N PRO A 139 0.22 15.71 -1.37
CA PRO A 139 0.35 14.25 -1.26
C PRO A 139 -0.31 13.70 0.00
N ASP A 140 -0.61 12.41 -0.01
CA ASP A 140 -1.23 11.68 1.09
C ASP A 140 -0.23 11.43 2.23
N LEU A 141 0.05 12.49 3.00
CA LEU A 141 1.03 12.49 4.09
C LEU A 141 0.47 13.12 5.37
N ALA A 142 0.87 12.57 6.51
CA ALA A 142 0.63 13.13 7.83
C ALA A 142 1.85 12.93 8.72
N PHE A 143 2.04 13.84 9.68
CA PHE A 143 3.20 13.87 10.55
C PHE A 143 2.80 13.94 12.01
N TYR A 144 3.47 13.12 12.81
CA TYR A 144 3.28 13.00 14.24
C TYR A 144 4.55 13.35 14.98
N TYR A 145 4.38 14.00 16.12
CA TYR A 145 5.43 14.17 17.10
C TYR A 145 5.36 13.02 18.10
N VAL A 146 6.40 12.21 18.18
CA VAL A 146 6.51 11.04 19.04
C VAL A 146 7.25 11.38 20.32
N MET A 147 6.54 11.30 21.44
CA MET A 147 7.07 11.66 22.76
C MET A 147 8.10 10.62 23.20
N GLY A 148 9.35 11.06 23.43
CA GLY A 148 10.43 10.18 23.88
C GLY A 148 11.07 9.31 22.78
N GLY A 149 10.75 9.54 21.50
CA GLY A 149 11.31 8.78 20.37
C GLY A 149 12.73 9.18 19.93
N GLY A 150 13.43 10.03 20.68
CA GLY A 150 14.72 10.62 20.29
C GLY A 150 15.87 9.64 20.09
N ASP A 151 15.71 8.40 20.52
CA ASP A 151 16.68 7.32 20.33
C ASP A 151 16.38 6.42 19.10
N ILE A 152 15.24 6.64 18.44
CA ILE A 152 14.87 5.96 17.20
C ILE A 152 15.68 6.59 16.06
N PRO A 153 16.44 5.80 15.28
CA PRO A 153 17.20 6.33 14.17
C PRO A 153 16.27 6.96 13.12
N ALA A 154 16.59 8.18 12.69
CA ALA A 154 15.91 8.84 11.58
C ALA A 154 16.50 8.41 10.23
N LEU A 155 15.64 8.18 9.23
CA LEU A 155 16.07 7.92 7.87
C LEU A 155 16.42 9.22 7.15
N LYS A 156 17.53 9.20 6.42
CA LYS A 156 17.96 10.34 5.60
C LYS A 156 17.20 10.35 4.29
N LEU A 157 16.81 11.53 3.82
CA LEU A 157 16.26 11.68 2.48
C LEU A 157 17.38 11.60 1.42
N ALA A 158 17.09 10.94 0.31
CA ALA A 158 17.99 10.87 -0.83
C ALA A 158 18.14 12.24 -1.51
N LYS A 159 19.16 12.38 -2.36
CA LYS A 159 19.35 13.60 -3.16
C LYS A 159 18.38 13.67 -4.35
N ALA A 160 18.14 12.55 -5.00
CA ALA A 160 17.28 12.41 -6.17
C ALA A 160 16.35 11.21 -6.01
N GLY A 161 15.22 11.22 -6.73
CA GLY A 161 14.32 10.08 -6.83
C GLY A 161 14.97 8.89 -7.56
N PRO A 162 14.30 7.72 -7.57
CA PRO A 162 14.87 6.52 -8.13
C PRO A 162 14.76 6.48 -9.66
N GLU A 163 15.62 5.71 -10.31
CA GLU A 163 15.58 5.53 -11.77
C GLU A 163 14.73 4.30 -12.17
N VAL A 164 14.17 4.32 -13.40
CA VAL A 164 13.46 3.16 -13.97
C VAL A 164 14.40 1.96 -14.02
N GLY A 165 13.94 0.82 -13.50
CA GLY A 165 14.71 -0.42 -13.40
C GLY A 165 15.61 -0.51 -12.16
N GLU A 166 15.71 0.55 -11.35
CA GLU A 166 16.37 0.48 -10.05
C GLU A 166 15.57 -0.41 -9.08
N GLN A 167 16.26 -1.03 -8.12
CA GLN A 167 15.64 -1.70 -6.99
C GLN A 167 15.54 -0.74 -5.81
N VAL A 168 14.40 -0.77 -5.13
CA VAL A 168 14.16 -0.08 -3.86
C VAL A 168 13.70 -1.06 -2.81
N LEU A 169 13.93 -0.73 -1.53
CA LEU A 169 13.50 -1.52 -0.40
C LEU A 169 12.35 -0.81 0.32
N VAL A 170 11.31 -1.57 0.65
CA VAL A 170 10.19 -1.15 1.49
C VAL A 170 10.18 -2.00 2.75
N VAL A 171 10.00 -1.36 3.91
CA VAL A 171 9.91 -2.07 5.20
C VAL A 171 8.69 -1.59 5.97
N GLY A 172 7.78 -2.49 6.33
CA GLY A 172 6.56 -2.14 7.05
C GLY A 172 5.61 -3.30 7.28
N HIS A 173 4.33 -3.01 7.54
CA HIS A 173 3.31 -4.04 7.64
C HIS A 173 2.94 -4.54 6.23
N ASN A 174 3.13 -5.83 5.95
CA ASN A 174 2.82 -6.38 4.62
C ASN A 174 1.73 -7.46 4.69
N GLY A 175 0.49 -7.03 4.89
CA GLY A 175 -0.66 -7.89 5.12
C GLY A 175 -0.37 -9.01 6.12
N ASN A 176 -0.65 -10.26 5.72
CA ASN A 176 -0.43 -11.43 6.57
C ASN A 176 1.05 -11.84 6.73
N ARG A 177 2.00 -11.17 6.07
CA ARG A 177 3.44 -11.47 6.19
C ARG A 177 4.02 -10.95 7.50
N GLY A 178 3.35 -9.97 8.12
CA GLY A 178 3.71 -9.43 9.42
C GLY A 178 4.14 -7.97 9.37
N PHE A 179 4.48 -7.46 10.55
CA PHE A 179 5.06 -6.13 10.73
C PHE A 179 6.57 -6.17 10.42
N TYR A 180 7.13 -5.02 10.04
CA TYR A 180 8.55 -4.87 9.71
C TYR A 180 9.04 -5.81 8.58
N TYR A 181 8.11 -6.26 7.73
CA TYR A 181 8.42 -7.10 6.58
C TYR A 181 9.15 -6.30 5.51
N ALA A 182 10.22 -6.88 4.98
CA ALA A 182 11.08 -6.27 3.99
C ALA A 182 10.75 -6.76 2.58
N SER A 183 10.53 -5.83 1.65
CA SER A 183 10.25 -6.11 0.25
C SER A 183 11.17 -5.34 -0.68
N VAL A 184 11.85 -6.05 -1.59
CA VAL A 184 12.63 -5.42 -2.65
C VAL A 184 11.78 -5.31 -3.92
N LEU A 185 11.55 -4.07 -4.34
CA LEU A 185 10.66 -3.72 -5.44
C LEU A 185 11.48 -3.20 -6.63
N ASN A 186 11.01 -3.47 -7.84
CA ASN A 186 11.58 -2.88 -9.05
C ASN A 186 10.82 -1.61 -9.40
N VAL A 187 11.53 -0.53 -9.69
CA VAL A 187 10.92 0.74 -10.13
C VAL A 187 10.52 0.62 -11.60
N LEU A 188 9.24 0.85 -11.87
CA LEU A 188 8.67 0.82 -13.22
C LEU A 188 8.70 2.20 -13.88
N GLY A 189 8.56 3.26 -13.07
CA GLY A 189 8.69 4.64 -13.52
C GLY A 189 8.01 5.65 -12.61
N THR A 190 7.97 6.89 -13.09
CA THR A 190 7.32 8.02 -12.44
C THR A 190 6.36 8.68 -13.42
N GLY A 191 5.17 9.03 -12.96
CA GLY A 191 4.11 9.66 -13.75
C GLY A 191 2.77 9.62 -13.03
N GLY A 192 1.70 10.10 -13.65
CA GLY A 192 0.36 10.04 -13.06
C GLY A 192 -0.09 8.60 -12.80
N GLU A 193 -0.91 8.39 -11.75
CA GLU A 193 -1.38 7.07 -11.32
C GLU A 193 -2.10 6.27 -12.42
N ASP A 194 -2.81 6.98 -13.32
CA ASP A 194 -3.51 6.40 -14.47
C ASP A 194 -2.58 5.93 -15.61
N SER A 195 -1.26 6.07 -15.47
CA SER A 195 -0.31 5.65 -16.49
C SER A 195 -0.24 4.12 -16.59
N ASP A 196 -0.05 3.62 -17.81
CA ASP A 196 0.04 2.17 -18.09
C ASP A 196 1.42 1.60 -17.69
N PHE A 197 1.71 1.52 -16.40
CA PHE A 197 2.97 0.99 -15.87
C PHE A 197 3.03 -0.54 -15.89
N SER A 198 1.88 -1.20 -15.74
CA SER A 198 1.78 -2.65 -15.62
C SER A 198 0.40 -3.08 -16.13
N PRO A 199 0.30 -3.47 -17.41
CA PRO A 199 -0.95 -3.93 -17.98
C PRO A 199 -1.36 -5.26 -17.35
N VAL A 200 -2.66 -5.42 -17.10
CA VAL A 200 -3.21 -6.64 -16.53
C VAL A 200 -3.71 -7.58 -17.64
N SER A 201 -3.77 -8.88 -17.32
CA SER A 201 -4.27 -9.90 -18.22
C SER A 201 -5.77 -9.72 -18.50
N PRO A 202 -6.29 -10.24 -19.63
CA PRO A 202 -7.72 -10.21 -19.91
C PRO A 202 -8.58 -10.86 -18.82
N LEU A 203 -8.03 -11.82 -18.08
CA LEU A 203 -8.70 -12.46 -16.95
C LEU A 203 -8.89 -11.49 -15.80
N THR A 204 -7.83 -10.77 -15.42
CA THR A 204 -7.85 -9.76 -14.37
C THR A 204 -8.79 -8.61 -14.76
N SER A 205 -8.70 -8.08 -15.98
CA SER A 205 -9.63 -7.04 -16.46
C SER A 205 -11.09 -7.48 -16.42
N ALA A 206 -11.39 -8.72 -16.83
CA ALA A 206 -12.75 -9.24 -16.80
C ALA A 206 -13.28 -9.36 -15.37
N ALA A 207 -12.43 -9.79 -14.43
CA ALA A 207 -12.80 -9.91 -13.02
C ALA A 207 -13.02 -8.54 -12.37
N GLU A 208 -12.14 -7.57 -12.61
CA GLU A 208 -12.30 -6.19 -12.16
C GLU A 208 -13.61 -5.59 -12.69
N PHE A 209 -13.91 -5.77 -13.97
CA PHE A 209 -15.17 -5.29 -14.56
C PHE A 209 -16.40 -5.91 -13.88
N VAL A 210 -16.40 -7.23 -13.69
CA VAL A 210 -17.51 -7.92 -13.02
C VAL A 210 -17.62 -7.47 -11.57
N LEU A 211 -16.51 -7.38 -10.84
CA LEU A 211 -16.53 -6.98 -9.43
C LEU A 211 -16.95 -5.53 -9.27
N TYR A 212 -16.37 -4.60 -10.04
CA TYR A 212 -16.72 -3.18 -10.01
C TYR A 212 -18.19 -2.95 -10.30
N THR A 213 -18.71 -3.57 -11.36
CA THR A 213 -20.12 -3.41 -11.71
C THR A 213 -21.09 -4.09 -10.75
N THR A 214 -20.59 -5.03 -9.94
CA THR A 214 -21.40 -5.77 -8.96
C THR A 214 -21.35 -5.11 -7.58
N LEU A 215 -20.17 -4.76 -7.06
CA LEU A 215 -20.02 -4.09 -5.76
C LEU A 215 -20.61 -2.68 -5.80
N ASN A 216 -20.48 -1.93 -6.89
CA ASN A 216 -21.15 -0.62 -7.00
C ASN A 216 -22.67 -0.70 -6.94
N PHE A 217 -23.26 -1.87 -7.21
CA PHE A 217 -24.70 -2.07 -7.07
C PHE A 217 -25.12 -2.27 -5.61
N PHE A 218 -24.28 -2.92 -4.79
CA PHE A 218 -24.60 -3.25 -3.39
C PHE A 218 -24.01 -2.25 -2.38
N ALA A 219 -22.90 -1.60 -2.71
CA ALA A 219 -22.16 -0.65 -1.88
C ALA A 219 -21.38 0.35 -2.76
N PRO A 220 -22.07 1.36 -3.34
CA PRO A 220 -21.47 2.31 -4.31
C PRO A 220 -20.29 3.15 -3.78
N SER A 221 -20.00 3.10 -2.47
CA SER A 221 -18.91 3.83 -1.82
C SER A 221 -17.74 2.95 -1.36
N SER A 222 -17.75 1.63 -1.63
CA SER A 222 -16.74 0.70 -1.08
C SER A 222 -15.55 0.38 -1.99
N LEU A 223 -15.46 1.00 -3.17
CA LEU A 223 -14.42 0.71 -4.18
C LEU A 223 -13.61 1.93 -4.64
N VAL A 224 -13.96 3.12 -4.15
CA VAL A 224 -13.20 4.33 -4.46
C VAL A 224 -12.26 4.55 -3.29
N ASP A 225 -11.08 3.96 -3.36
CA ASP A 225 -9.98 4.39 -2.50
C ASP A 225 -9.47 5.70 -3.10
N GLU A 226 -9.93 6.85 -2.59
CA GLU A 226 -9.50 8.19 -3.03
C GLU A 226 -8.11 8.55 -2.46
N GLY A 227 -7.22 7.56 -2.38
CA GLY A 227 -5.89 7.68 -1.83
C GLY A 227 -4.92 8.33 -2.83
N ALA A 228 -4.84 9.66 -2.79
CA ALA A 228 -3.76 10.50 -3.30
C ALA A 228 -3.81 10.94 -4.78
N ARG A 229 -4.49 12.06 -5.05
CA ARG A 229 -4.19 12.90 -6.22
C ARG A 229 -2.85 13.62 -6.03
N THR A 230 -1.75 12.88 -6.11
CA THR A 230 -0.45 13.45 -6.47
C THR A 230 -0.43 13.62 -7.99
N ASN A 231 0.29 14.63 -8.50
CA ASN A 231 0.44 14.78 -9.95
C ASN A 231 1.23 13.60 -10.54
N ASP A 232 2.24 13.13 -9.80
CA ASP A 232 3.10 12.01 -10.17
C ASP A 232 3.29 11.05 -8.98
N VAL A 233 3.40 9.75 -9.28
CA VAL A 233 3.69 8.67 -8.32
C VAL A 233 4.93 7.91 -8.75
N ILE A 234 5.60 7.25 -7.81
CA ILE A 234 6.58 6.20 -8.12
C ILE A 234 5.82 4.88 -8.24
N ALA A 235 5.82 4.30 -9.44
CA ALA A 235 5.27 2.99 -9.71
C ALA A 235 6.33 1.90 -9.50
N THR A 236 5.98 0.86 -8.75
CA THR A 236 6.87 -0.24 -8.38
C THR A 236 6.20 -1.60 -8.56
N HIS A 237 7.00 -2.62 -8.80
CA HIS A 237 6.54 -4.00 -8.87
C HIS A 237 7.25 -4.87 -7.83
N GLY A 238 6.48 -5.57 -7.00
CA GLY A 238 7.01 -6.56 -6.08
C GLY A 238 6.06 -6.87 -4.94
N ASP A 239 6.54 -7.51 -3.90
CA ASP A 239 5.68 -8.00 -2.84
C ASP A 239 5.18 -6.87 -1.93
N THR A 240 4.05 -6.26 -2.25
CA THR A 240 3.35 -5.29 -1.38
C THR A 240 1.88 -5.66 -1.25
N ALA A 241 1.36 -5.49 -0.05
CA ALA A 241 -0.03 -5.73 0.32
C ALA A 241 -0.53 -4.66 1.31
N GLY A 242 -1.81 -4.76 1.69
CA GLY A 242 -2.42 -3.85 2.66
C GLY A 242 -1.60 -3.70 3.94
N GLY A 243 -1.50 -2.46 4.43
CA GLY A 243 -0.70 -2.08 5.61
C GLY A 243 0.69 -1.51 5.28
N ASN A 244 1.20 -1.67 4.04
CA ASN A 244 2.47 -1.04 3.65
C ASN A 244 2.34 0.49 3.52
N SER A 245 1.12 1.01 3.59
CA SER A 245 0.86 2.43 3.61
C SER A 245 1.60 3.10 4.77
N GLY A 246 2.44 4.07 4.42
CA GLY A 246 3.31 4.83 5.28
C GLY A 246 4.69 4.21 5.46
N SER A 247 5.00 3.10 4.78
CA SER A 247 6.35 2.52 4.77
C SER A 247 7.33 3.41 4.02
N PRO A 248 8.58 3.54 4.49
CA PRO A 248 9.63 4.19 3.73
C PRO A 248 9.99 3.35 2.50
N VAL A 249 10.16 4.04 1.37
CA VAL A 249 10.80 3.47 0.17
C VAL A 249 12.23 3.98 0.15
N VAL A 250 13.22 3.09 0.24
CA VAL A 250 14.64 3.47 0.31
C VAL A 250 15.46 2.89 -0.83
N ASN A 251 16.50 3.63 -1.25
CA ASN A 251 17.49 3.14 -2.20
C ASN A 251 18.49 2.17 -1.56
N CYS A 252 19.44 1.66 -2.35
CA CYS A 252 20.48 0.74 -1.89
C CYS A 252 21.35 1.29 -0.73
N ALA A 253 21.44 2.62 -0.58
CA ALA A 253 22.16 3.28 0.52
C ALA A 253 21.33 3.45 1.80
N GLY A 254 20.04 3.12 1.78
CA GLY A 254 19.11 3.34 2.89
C GLY A 254 18.60 4.77 3.01
N GLU A 255 18.70 5.55 1.93
CA GLU A 255 18.14 6.89 1.85
C GLU A 255 16.72 6.82 1.28
N VAL A 256 15.79 7.58 1.87
CA VAL A 256 14.38 7.62 1.48
C VAL A 256 14.24 8.30 0.11
N VAL A 257 13.59 7.60 -0.79
CA VAL A 257 13.24 8.06 -2.14
C VAL A 257 11.72 8.20 -2.35
N GLY A 258 10.91 7.82 -1.38
CA GLY A 258 9.45 7.98 -1.41
C GLY A 258 8.75 7.38 -0.20
N VAL A 259 7.42 7.50 -0.17
CA VAL A 259 6.56 6.94 0.89
C VAL A 259 5.48 6.07 0.24
N HIS A 260 5.47 4.78 0.51
CA HIS A 260 4.49 3.86 -0.08
C HIS A 260 3.08 4.17 0.44
N PHE A 261 2.07 4.22 -0.44
CA PHE A 261 0.71 4.59 -0.04
C PHE A 261 -0.40 3.67 -0.55
N ALA A 262 -0.24 3.09 -1.75
CA ALA A 262 -1.26 2.25 -2.36
C ALA A 262 -0.66 1.16 -3.24
N GLY A 263 -1.52 0.28 -3.71
CA GLY A 263 -1.17 -0.72 -4.71
C GLY A 263 -2.42 -1.28 -5.37
N ARG A 264 -2.21 -2.08 -6.42
CA ARG A 264 -3.31 -2.70 -7.16
C ARG A 264 -4.06 -3.68 -6.27
N GLY A 265 -5.35 -3.43 -6.09
CA GLY A 265 -6.21 -4.23 -5.21
C GLY A 265 -6.52 -5.64 -5.73
N ILE A 266 -6.61 -5.83 -7.05
CA ILE A 266 -6.99 -7.12 -7.66
C ILE A 266 -6.00 -7.49 -8.74
N TYR A 267 -5.42 -8.68 -8.60
CA TYR A 267 -4.56 -9.30 -9.60
C TYR A 267 -4.56 -10.81 -9.40
N PHE A 268 -4.34 -11.58 -10.48
CA PHE A 268 -4.27 -13.04 -10.40
C PHE A 268 -2.87 -13.59 -10.65
N PHE A 269 -1.98 -12.75 -11.16
CA PHE A 269 -0.61 -13.12 -11.46
C PHE A 269 0.35 -12.18 -10.74
N ALA A 270 1.43 -12.74 -10.17
CA ALA A 270 2.43 -11.95 -9.43
C ALA A 270 2.97 -10.80 -10.28
N SER A 271 3.19 -11.04 -11.58
CA SER A 271 3.65 -10.03 -12.55
C SER A 271 2.73 -8.81 -12.70
N GLU A 272 1.45 -8.94 -12.34
CA GLU A 272 0.47 -7.85 -12.39
C GLU A 272 0.45 -7.02 -11.10
N GLN A 273 1.20 -7.42 -10.07
CA GLN A 273 1.30 -6.63 -8.85
C GLN A 273 1.92 -5.26 -9.18
N LEU A 274 1.30 -4.22 -8.66
CA LEU A 274 1.75 -2.82 -8.77
C LEU A 274 1.60 -2.14 -7.42
N GLY A 275 2.61 -1.37 -7.02
CA GLY A 275 2.62 -0.51 -5.83
C GLY A 275 2.93 0.94 -6.20
N PHE A 276 2.37 1.87 -5.46
CA PHE A 276 2.49 3.31 -5.66
C PHE A 276 3.07 3.99 -4.42
N SER A 277 3.94 4.97 -4.66
CA SER A 277 4.58 5.75 -3.60
C SER A 277 4.60 7.23 -3.93
N VAL A 278 4.48 8.08 -2.90
CA VAL A 278 4.69 9.53 -3.01
C VAL A 278 6.11 9.78 -3.49
N THR A 279 6.27 10.68 -4.44
CA THR A 279 7.59 11.03 -4.99
C THR A 279 8.46 11.72 -3.94
N LEU A 280 9.79 11.60 -4.09
CA LEU A 280 10.73 12.29 -3.21
C LEU A 280 10.53 13.81 -3.21
N ASP A 281 10.19 14.38 -4.37
CA ASP A 281 10.04 15.83 -4.54
C ASP A 281 8.77 16.33 -3.84
N ASP A 282 7.64 15.64 -4.01
CA ASP A 282 6.40 15.96 -3.28
C ASP A 282 6.59 15.77 -1.77
N PHE A 283 7.34 14.73 -1.36
CA PHE A 283 7.63 14.50 0.04
C PHE A 283 8.48 15.62 0.64
N LYS A 284 9.54 16.05 -0.04
CA LYS A 284 10.38 17.19 0.39
C LYS A 284 9.57 18.49 0.45
N ALA A 285 8.75 18.76 -0.57
CA ALA A 285 7.90 19.93 -0.61
C ALA A 285 6.90 19.97 0.55
N GLU A 286 6.41 18.82 1.01
CA GLU A 286 5.54 18.75 2.18
C GLU A 286 6.32 18.92 3.49
N ILE A 287 7.54 18.37 3.59
CA ILE A 287 8.43 18.58 4.76
C ILE A 287 8.76 20.07 4.95
N GLU A 288 8.97 20.83 3.88
CA GLU A 288 9.25 22.27 3.95
C GLU A 288 8.10 23.10 4.56
N LYS A 289 6.89 22.55 4.62
CA LYS A 289 5.72 23.20 5.22
C LYS A 289 5.62 22.95 6.73
N LEU A 290 6.43 22.04 7.28
CA LEU A 290 6.34 21.68 8.70
C LEU A 290 6.76 22.85 9.59
N PRO A 291 6.07 23.05 10.74
CA PRO A 291 6.53 24.00 11.74
C PRO A 291 7.92 23.61 12.28
N PRO A 292 8.71 24.56 12.79
CA PRO A 292 9.99 24.25 13.42
C PRO A 292 9.83 23.24 14.57
N ALA A 293 10.75 22.27 14.67
CA ALA A 293 10.71 21.15 15.61
C ALA A 293 10.52 21.53 17.09
N ASP A 294 10.89 22.75 17.49
CA ASP A 294 10.75 23.27 18.85
C ASP A 294 9.37 23.85 19.18
N SER A 295 8.43 23.82 18.23
CA SER A 295 7.07 24.32 18.44
C SER A 295 6.19 23.18 18.97
N PRO A 296 5.79 23.15 20.26
CA PRO A 296 4.87 22.14 20.73
C PRO A 296 3.57 22.22 19.92
N PRO A 297 2.93 21.08 19.58
CA PRO A 297 1.72 21.11 18.77
C PRO A 297 0.66 21.96 19.49
N SER A 298 0.19 23.01 18.82
CA SER A 298 -0.99 23.72 19.29
C SER A 298 -2.18 22.80 19.10
N VAL A 299 -2.67 22.23 20.19
CA VAL A 299 -3.95 21.53 20.20
C VAL A 299 -5.03 22.58 19.91
N SER A 300 -5.59 22.56 18.70
CA SER A 300 -6.79 23.32 18.34
C SER A 300 -7.96 22.37 18.16
#